data_AF-X0WWR8-F1
#
_entry.id   AF-X0WWR8-F1
#
_cell.length_a   1.000
_cell.length_b   1.000
_cell.length_c   1.000
_cell.angle_alpha   90.00
_cell.angle_beta   90.00
_cell.angle_gamma   90.00
#
_symmetry.space_group_name_H-M   'P 1'
#
loop_
_entity.id
_entity.type
_entity.pdbx_description
1 polymer ?
#
loop_
_entity_poly.entity_id
_entity_poly.type
_entity_poly.pdbx_seq_one_letter_code
_entity_poly.pdbx_strand_id
1 'polypeptide(L)'
;AAHSDHGRDTTHALLLAAQGKAGAYKIKDEEKLRALATEYEIKTEGRKKAEIAEELAGKILGEFGQQQGELRMPLRAPKKRVELWRKLGIMPRGVDREIVEMMHRTHMGVGNDYKNILLHGLRVALSDGWGGSMIATELSDILFKTPEPIRGRSNLGVLAEDEINVIVHGHEPTLSEVVVEASRDPEILNLIKEDGAKGINIAGICCTSNEILMRHGIPVAGNFLQQELALITGAVDLMM
;
A
#
# COMPACT_ATOMS: atom_id res chain seq x y z
N ALA A 1 -2.81 12.81 0.48
CA ALA A 1 -3.10 12.60 1.91
C ALA A 1 -3.41 11.15 2.19
N ALA A 2 -4.50 10.57 1.66
CA ALA A 2 -4.83 9.16 1.86
C ALA A 2 -3.68 8.19 1.50
N HIS A 3 -3.08 8.35 0.33
CA HIS A 3 -1.90 7.55 -0.06
C HIS A 3 -0.64 7.84 0.77
N SER A 4 -0.54 9.03 1.40
CA SER A 4 0.56 9.31 2.34
C SER A 4 0.43 8.40 3.55
N ASP A 5 -0.75 8.39 4.18
CA ASP A 5 -0.97 7.57 5.37
C ASP A 5 -0.88 6.08 5.07
N HIS A 6 -1.43 5.62 3.94
CA HIS A 6 -1.25 4.23 3.51
C HIS A 6 0.23 3.85 3.33
N GLY A 7 1.04 4.72 2.71
CA GLY A 7 2.49 4.51 2.62
C GLY A 7 3.19 4.54 3.98
N ARG A 8 2.74 5.40 4.91
CA ARG A 8 3.27 5.48 6.27
C ARG A 8 2.96 4.22 7.07
N ASP A 9 1.73 3.73 7.00
CA ASP A 9 1.29 2.51 7.68
C ASP A 9 2.05 1.29 7.16
N THR A 10 2.23 1.19 5.84
CA THR A 10 3.05 0.13 5.23
C THR A 10 4.51 0.22 5.69
N THR A 11 5.05 1.44 5.83
CA THR A 11 6.41 1.65 6.37
C THR A 11 6.51 1.25 7.85
N HIS A 12 5.49 1.56 8.64
CA HIS A 12 5.40 1.12 10.03
C HIS A 12 5.32 -0.41 10.14
N ALA A 13 4.55 -1.07 9.27
CA ALA A 13 4.47 -2.52 9.22
C ALA A 13 5.85 -3.15 8.93
N LEU A 14 6.63 -2.59 7.99
CA LEU A 14 8.00 -3.03 7.73
C LEU A 14 8.91 -2.86 8.94
N LEU A 15 8.83 -1.72 9.63
CA LEU A 15 9.61 -1.46 10.83
C LEU A 15 9.30 -2.49 11.93
N LEU A 16 8.02 -2.74 12.19
CA LEU A 16 7.59 -3.72 13.20
C LEU A 16 8.00 -5.15 12.82
N ALA A 17 7.90 -5.52 11.54
CA ALA A 17 8.37 -6.81 11.04
C ALA A 17 9.89 -6.97 11.22
N ALA A 18 10.67 -5.93 10.91
CA ALA A 18 12.12 -5.91 11.09
C ALA A 18 12.53 -6.07 12.57
N GLN A 19 11.77 -5.45 13.49
CA GLN A 19 11.99 -5.54 14.94
C GLN A 19 11.47 -6.84 15.56
N GLY A 20 10.83 -7.72 14.79
CA GLY A 20 10.18 -8.93 15.31
C GLY A 20 8.96 -8.65 16.20
N LYS A 21 8.37 -7.46 16.10
CA LYS A 21 7.19 -7.04 16.90
C LYS A 21 5.87 -7.28 16.18
N ALA A 22 5.90 -7.71 14.92
CA ALA A 22 4.73 -8.11 14.16
C ALA A 22 4.81 -9.59 13.76
N GLY A 23 4.19 -10.46 14.56
CA GLY A 23 4.24 -11.92 14.31
C GLY A 23 3.60 -12.34 12.97
N ALA A 24 2.63 -11.57 12.48
CA ALA A 24 1.93 -11.83 11.24
C ALA A 24 2.69 -11.39 9.98
N TYR A 25 3.66 -10.47 10.09
CA TYR A 25 4.36 -9.90 8.94
C TYR A 25 5.81 -10.37 8.89
N LYS A 26 6.26 -10.76 7.70
CA LYS A 26 7.64 -11.20 7.45
C LYS A 26 8.14 -10.54 6.17
N ILE A 27 9.44 -10.29 6.08
CA ILE A 27 10.08 -9.87 4.83
C ILE A 27 10.09 -11.08 3.89
N LYS A 28 9.19 -11.05 2.89
CA LYS A 28 8.99 -12.11 1.89
C LYS A 28 9.86 -11.91 0.64
N ASP A 29 10.12 -10.67 0.24
CA ASP A 29 10.99 -10.36 -0.91
C ASP A 29 12.28 -9.66 -0.47
N GLU A 30 13.33 -10.45 -0.25
CA GLU A 30 14.64 -9.95 0.18
C GLU A 30 15.44 -9.30 -0.96
N GLU A 31 15.24 -9.72 -2.20
CA GLU A 31 15.93 -9.13 -3.35
C GLU A 31 15.47 -7.69 -3.54
N LYS A 32 14.14 -7.47 -3.54
CA LYS A 32 13.55 -6.13 -3.65
C LYS A 32 13.93 -5.24 -2.47
N LEU A 33 13.97 -5.78 -1.26
CA LEU A 33 14.46 -5.06 -0.08
C LEU A 33 15.90 -4.55 -0.30
N ARG A 34 16.79 -5.41 -0.79
CA ARG A 34 18.20 -5.04 -1.01
C ARG A 34 18.36 -4.03 -2.15
N ALA A 35 17.56 -4.16 -3.21
CA ALA A 35 17.54 -3.21 -4.31
C ALA A 35 17.10 -1.81 -3.84
N LEU A 36 15.96 -1.72 -3.16
CA LEU A 36 15.46 -0.47 -2.62
C LEU A 36 16.40 0.14 -1.57
N ALA A 37 16.98 -0.69 -0.69
CA ALA A 37 17.97 -0.25 0.28
C ALA A 37 19.20 0.40 -0.40
N THR A 38 19.67 -0.18 -1.51
CA THR A 38 20.77 0.38 -2.30
C THR A 38 20.39 1.75 -2.88
N GLU A 39 19.16 1.89 -3.37
CA GLU A 39 18.66 3.19 -3.82
C GLU A 39 18.67 4.22 -2.68
N TYR A 40 18.34 3.83 -1.45
CA TYR A 40 18.43 4.69 -0.26
C TYR A 40 19.84 4.81 0.34
N GLU A 41 20.89 4.38 -0.39
CA GLU A 41 22.29 4.46 0.02
C GLU A 41 22.56 3.70 1.33
N ILE A 42 21.87 2.58 1.52
CA ILE A 42 22.06 1.67 2.64
C ILE A 42 22.99 0.55 2.19
N LYS A 43 24.06 0.31 2.96
CA LYS A 43 24.96 -0.84 2.71
C LYS A 43 24.21 -2.13 3.03
N THR A 44 24.28 -3.13 2.16
CA THR A 44 23.52 -4.39 2.31
C THR A 44 24.42 -5.62 2.47
N GLU A 45 25.69 -5.55 2.05
CA GLU A 45 26.63 -6.66 2.10
C GLU A 45 26.92 -7.12 3.54
N GLY A 46 26.86 -8.43 3.78
CA GLY A 46 27.11 -9.04 5.10
C GLY A 46 26.06 -8.74 6.17
N ARG A 47 25.01 -7.98 5.87
CA ARG A 47 23.97 -7.60 6.83
C ARG A 47 22.73 -8.49 6.76
N LYS A 48 22.07 -8.64 7.91
CA LYS A 48 20.81 -9.37 8.00
C LYS A 48 19.69 -8.54 7.39
N LYS A 49 18.71 -9.19 6.76
CA LYS A 49 17.55 -8.51 6.17
C LYS A 49 16.77 -7.63 7.16
N ALA A 50 16.67 -8.06 8.43
CA ALA A 50 16.02 -7.28 9.47
C ALA A 50 16.73 -5.94 9.73
N GLU A 51 18.06 -5.93 9.80
CA GLU A 51 18.87 -4.72 10.00
C GLU A 51 18.75 -3.76 8.82
N ILE A 52 18.68 -4.31 7.60
CA ILE A 52 18.51 -3.51 6.37
C ILE A 52 17.09 -2.90 6.34
N ALA A 53 16.07 -3.69 6.65
CA ALA A 53 14.68 -3.25 6.65
C ALA A 53 14.40 -2.20 7.73
N GLU A 54 14.97 -2.34 8.93
CA GLU A 54 14.84 -1.35 9.99
C GLU A 54 15.47 0.00 9.61
N GLU A 55 16.68 0.00 9.05
CA GLU A 55 17.32 1.23 8.57
C GLU A 55 16.54 1.85 7.40
N LEU A 56 16.07 1.03 6.46
CA LEU A 56 15.28 1.49 5.33
C LEU A 56 13.97 2.13 5.77
N ALA A 57 13.22 1.46 6.65
CA ALA A 57 11.98 2.00 7.21
C ALA A 57 12.23 3.32 7.96
N GLY A 58 13.33 3.41 8.71
CA GLY A 58 13.73 4.65 9.38
C GLY A 58 14.00 5.82 8.42
N LYS A 59 14.74 5.57 7.34
CA LYS A 59 15.00 6.60 6.30
C LYS A 59 13.71 7.04 5.61
N ILE A 60 12.86 6.08 5.23
CA ILE A 60 11.57 6.35 4.58
C ILE A 60 10.63 7.15 5.51
N LEU A 61 10.51 6.78 6.78
CA LEU A 61 9.72 7.55 7.75
C LEU A 61 10.21 9.01 7.88
N GLY A 62 11.52 9.22 7.76
CA GLY A 62 12.12 10.56 7.71
C GLY A 62 11.61 11.41 6.53
N GLU A 63 11.32 10.80 5.39
CA GLU A 63 10.83 11.50 4.19
C GLU A 63 9.39 12.03 4.34
N PHE A 64 8.56 11.42 5.18
CA PHE A 64 7.19 11.90 5.41
C PHE A 64 7.19 13.29 6.05
N GLY A 65 8.07 13.50 7.04
CA GLY A 65 8.20 14.77 7.77
C GLY A 65 9.32 15.70 7.28
N GLN A 66 10.03 15.35 6.20
CA GLN A 66 11.22 16.05 5.74
C GLN A 66 10.96 17.54 5.44
N GLN A 67 11.72 18.43 6.10
CA GLN A 67 11.56 19.89 6.00
C GLN A 67 12.43 20.54 4.92
N GLN A 68 13.49 19.88 4.45
CA GLN A 68 14.42 20.41 3.44
C GLN A 68 15.00 19.26 2.62
N GLY A 69 15.53 19.56 1.44
CA GLY A 69 16.02 18.55 0.51
C GLY A 69 14.92 18.07 -0.44
N GLU A 70 15.15 16.90 -1.03
CA GLU A 70 14.28 16.28 -2.03
C GLU A 70 13.97 14.84 -1.57
N LEU A 71 12.78 14.34 -1.93
CA LEU A 71 12.48 12.91 -1.74
C LEU A 71 13.40 12.04 -2.60
N ARG A 72 13.64 10.80 -2.19
CA ARG A 72 14.53 9.87 -2.92
C ARG A 72 13.89 9.28 -4.16
N MET A 73 12.67 8.77 -4.03
CA MET A 73 11.94 8.06 -5.09
C MET A 73 11.78 8.83 -6.42
N PRO A 74 11.56 10.17 -6.46
CA PRO A 74 11.48 10.90 -7.72
C PRO A 74 12.76 10.87 -8.56
N LEU A 75 13.92 10.51 -7.97
CA LEU A 75 15.19 10.38 -8.69
C LEU A 75 15.21 9.17 -9.65
N ARG A 76 14.25 8.25 -9.54
CA ARG A 76 14.02 7.17 -10.53
C ARG A 76 13.57 7.72 -11.88
N ALA A 77 12.99 8.93 -11.93
CA ALA A 77 12.55 9.53 -13.18
C ALA A 77 13.74 9.88 -14.09
N PRO A 78 13.55 9.95 -15.44
CA PRO A 78 14.62 10.34 -16.34
C PRO A 78 15.24 11.70 -15.96
N LYS A 79 16.57 11.85 -16.08
CA LYS A 79 17.30 13.06 -15.65
C LYS A 79 16.67 14.38 -16.12
N LYS A 80 16.28 14.45 -17.40
CA LYS A 80 15.59 15.63 -17.99
C LYS A 80 14.30 16.00 -17.26
N ARG A 81 13.57 15.02 -16.73
CA ARG A 81 12.33 15.23 -15.99
C ARG A 81 12.61 15.80 -14.61
N VAL A 82 13.59 15.25 -13.89
CA VAL A 82 14.02 15.74 -12.58
C VAL A 82 14.55 17.17 -12.68
N GLU A 83 15.38 17.46 -13.68
CA GLU A 83 15.88 18.82 -13.96
C GLU A 83 14.75 19.82 -14.22
N LEU A 84 13.73 19.41 -14.97
CA LEU A 84 12.56 20.24 -15.20
C LEU A 84 11.76 20.50 -13.91
N TRP A 85 11.54 19.49 -13.07
CA TRP A 85 10.86 19.67 -11.79
C TRP A 85 11.61 20.63 -10.87
N ARG A 86 12.94 20.53 -10.82
CA ARG A 86 13.79 21.48 -10.09
C ARG A 86 13.68 22.90 -10.66
N LYS A 87 13.76 23.06 -11.98
CA LYS A 87 13.62 24.36 -12.66
C LYS A 87 12.26 25.02 -12.39
N LEU A 88 11.20 24.23 -12.34
CA LEU A 88 9.84 24.70 -12.05
C LEU A 88 9.57 24.88 -10.54
N GLY A 89 10.48 24.46 -9.67
CA GLY A 89 10.31 24.51 -8.21
C GLY A 89 9.29 23.51 -7.67
N ILE A 90 9.00 22.43 -8.42
CA ILE A 90 7.97 21.43 -8.06
C ILE A 90 8.56 20.08 -7.62
N MET A 91 9.87 19.98 -7.46
CA MET A 91 10.49 18.80 -6.85
C MET A 91 9.98 18.65 -5.40
N PRO A 92 9.40 17.50 -5.00
CA PRO A 92 8.80 17.32 -3.69
C PRO A 92 9.87 17.17 -2.61
N ARG A 93 9.60 17.71 -1.42
CA ARG A 93 10.57 17.84 -0.32
C ARG A 93 10.25 16.93 0.85
N GLY A 94 8.97 16.76 1.17
CA GLY A 94 8.50 15.86 2.23
C GLY A 94 7.03 15.54 2.00
N VAL A 95 6.61 14.28 2.17
CA VAL A 95 5.27 13.83 1.74
C VAL A 95 4.16 14.61 2.46
N ASP A 96 4.25 14.72 3.78
CA ASP A 96 3.24 15.44 4.56
C ASP A 96 3.40 16.95 4.45
N ARG A 97 4.64 17.42 4.32
CA ARG A 97 4.95 18.83 4.20
C ARG A 97 4.23 19.46 3.01
N GLU A 98 4.23 18.82 1.84
CA GLU A 98 3.56 19.38 0.68
C GLU A 98 2.04 19.49 0.91
N ILE A 99 1.44 18.51 1.60
CA ILE A 99 0.01 18.55 1.95
C ILE A 99 -0.27 19.72 2.90
N VAL A 100 0.52 19.86 3.96
CA VAL A 100 0.36 20.95 4.95
C VAL A 100 0.55 22.32 4.30
N GLU A 101 1.56 22.46 3.43
CA GLU A 101 1.81 23.73 2.73
C GLU A 101 0.67 24.07 1.75
N MET A 102 0.01 23.08 1.14
CA MET A 102 -1.17 23.31 0.31
C MET A 102 -2.35 23.84 1.13
N MET A 103 -2.59 23.26 2.31
CA MET A 103 -3.61 23.75 3.24
C MET A 103 -3.32 25.20 3.69
N HIS A 104 -2.05 25.54 3.93
CA HIS A 104 -1.64 26.91 4.22
C HIS A 104 -1.88 27.86 3.03
N ARG A 105 -1.45 27.48 1.82
CA ARG A 105 -1.55 28.31 0.62
C ARG A 105 -2.99 28.61 0.20
N THR A 106 -3.91 27.69 0.49
CA THR A 106 -5.33 27.83 0.16
C THR A 106 -6.12 28.61 1.21
N HIS A 107 -5.50 28.99 2.33
CA HIS A 107 -6.12 29.87 3.31
C HIS A 107 -6.34 31.30 2.76
N MET A 108 -7.41 31.95 3.20
CA MET A 108 -7.70 33.35 2.89
C MET A 108 -6.49 34.25 3.18
N GLY A 109 -6.11 35.08 2.20
CA GLY A 109 -5.02 36.05 2.35
C GLY A 109 -3.61 35.47 2.15
N VAL A 110 -3.46 34.19 1.79
CA VAL A 110 -2.14 33.55 1.55
C VAL A 110 -1.85 33.43 0.06
N GLY A 111 -2.32 32.38 -0.60
CA GLY A 111 -2.13 32.15 -2.03
C GLY A 111 -3.16 32.92 -2.86
N ASN A 112 -2.72 33.97 -3.57
CA ASN A 112 -3.58 34.79 -4.43
C ASN A 112 -3.25 34.69 -5.92
N ASP A 113 -2.25 33.88 -6.29
CA ASP A 113 -1.86 33.61 -7.68
C ASP A 113 -2.19 32.16 -8.04
N TYR A 114 -3.06 31.97 -9.03
CA TYR A 114 -3.52 30.64 -9.45
C TYR A 114 -2.40 29.76 -10.02
N LYS A 115 -1.39 30.33 -10.70
CA LYS A 115 -0.25 29.57 -11.24
C LYS A 115 0.60 29.04 -10.10
N ASN A 116 0.82 29.86 -9.08
CA ASN A 116 1.57 29.45 -7.89
C ASN A 116 0.86 28.30 -7.15
N ILE A 117 -0.47 28.39 -6.99
CA ILE A 117 -1.29 27.32 -6.38
C ILE A 117 -1.22 26.05 -7.23
N LEU A 118 -1.40 26.15 -8.55
CA LEU A 118 -1.35 24.99 -9.45
C LEU A 118 0.03 24.32 -9.46
N LEU A 119 1.12 25.10 -9.49
CA LEU A 119 2.47 24.56 -9.40
C LEU A 119 2.69 23.82 -8.07
N HIS A 120 2.15 24.35 -6.97
CA HIS A 120 2.20 23.63 -5.71
C HIS A 120 1.33 22.37 -5.72
N GLY A 121 0.16 22.40 -6.37
CA GLY A 121 -0.68 21.20 -6.57
C GLY A 121 0.06 20.10 -7.33
N LEU A 122 0.83 20.47 -8.36
CA LEU A 122 1.70 19.52 -9.05
C LEU A 122 2.78 18.96 -8.13
N ARG A 123 3.37 19.79 -7.26
CA ARG A 123 4.34 19.33 -6.25
C ARG A 123 3.72 18.34 -5.26
N VAL A 124 2.50 18.60 -4.78
CA VAL A 124 1.74 17.69 -3.91
C VAL A 124 1.45 16.36 -4.63
N ALA A 125 1.02 16.41 -5.88
CA ALA A 125 0.78 15.20 -6.68
C ALA A 125 2.08 14.41 -6.93
N LEU A 126 3.21 15.08 -7.11
CA LEU A 126 4.52 14.42 -7.20
C LEU A 126 4.94 13.76 -5.89
N SER A 127 4.68 14.40 -4.74
CA SER A 127 4.93 13.77 -3.42
C SER A 127 4.03 12.58 -3.12
N ASP A 128 2.90 12.47 -3.82
CA ASP A 128 2.04 11.29 -3.77
C ASP A 128 2.61 10.17 -4.64
N GLY A 129 2.61 10.36 -5.96
CA GLY A 129 3.00 9.32 -6.92
C GLY A 129 4.47 8.88 -6.81
N TRP A 130 5.38 9.81 -6.49
CA TRP A 130 6.80 9.51 -6.24
C TRP A 130 7.16 9.60 -4.75
N GLY A 131 6.19 9.44 -3.86
CA GLY A 131 6.41 9.35 -2.42
C GLY A 131 5.46 8.32 -1.85
N GLY A 132 4.35 8.78 -1.25
CA GLY A 132 3.38 7.91 -0.56
C GLY A 132 3.00 6.64 -1.32
N SER A 133 2.51 6.76 -2.56
CA SER A 133 2.09 5.59 -3.36
C SER A 133 3.26 4.68 -3.74
N MET A 134 4.37 5.24 -4.22
CA MET A 134 5.51 4.41 -4.65
C MET A 134 6.16 3.70 -3.48
N ILE A 135 6.26 4.36 -2.32
CA ILE A 135 6.71 3.73 -1.07
C ILE A 135 5.76 2.60 -0.70
N ALA A 136 4.44 2.84 -0.68
CA ALA A 136 3.47 1.81 -0.37
C ALA A 136 3.65 0.57 -1.26
N THR A 137 3.68 0.75 -2.58
CA THR A 137 3.85 -0.35 -3.54
C THR A 137 5.14 -1.13 -3.30
N GLU A 138 6.28 -0.44 -3.16
CA GLU A 138 7.58 -1.11 -2.99
C GLU A 138 7.65 -1.89 -1.68
N LEU A 139 7.13 -1.32 -0.59
CA LEU A 139 7.15 -1.95 0.72
C LEU A 139 6.11 -3.06 0.86
N SER A 140 4.93 -2.92 0.25
CA SER A 140 3.94 -4.01 0.14
C SER A 140 4.54 -5.21 -0.58
N ASP A 141 5.31 -5.01 -1.64
CA ASP A 141 5.98 -6.12 -2.31
C ASP A 141 7.06 -6.78 -1.44
N ILE A 142 7.82 -6.00 -0.68
CA ILE A 142 8.80 -6.53 0.29
C ILE A 142 8.12 -7.39 1.37
N LEU A 143 6.98 -6.92 1.89
CA LEU A 143 6.24 -7.57 2.97
C LEU A 143 5.39 -8.76 2.50
N PHE A 144 4.79 -8.65 1.32
CA PHE A 144 3.75 -9.58 0.86
C PHE A 144 4.15 -10.41 -0.36
N LYS A 145 5.38 -10.20 -0.88
CA LYS A 145 5.97 -10.75 -2.10
C LYS A 145 5.61 -9.91 -3.33
N THR A 146 6.59 -9.70 -4.21
CA THR A 146 6.36 -9.10 -5.53
C THR A 146 5.38 -9.96 -6.35
N PRO A 147 4.33 -9.38 -6.95
CA PRO A 147 3.38 -10.10 -7.78
C PRO A 147 4.01 -10.85 -8.96
N GLU A 148 3.46 -12.01 -9.27
CA GLU A 148 3.81 -12.84 -10.43
C GLU A 148 2.54 -13.13 -11.25
N PRO A 149 2.64 -13.46 -12.55
CA PRO A 149 1.48 -13.80 -13.35
C PRO A 149 0.65 -14.94 -12.74
N ILE A 150 -0.59 -14.64 -12.35
CA ILE A 150 -1.53 -15.60 -11.76
C ILE A 150 -2.89 -15.53 -12.47
N ARG A 151 -3.65 -16.62 -12.43
CA ARG A 151 -5.04 -16.63 -12.91
C ARG A 151 -5.96 -16.13 -11.80
N GLY A 152 -6.80 -15.15 -12.12
CA GLY A 152 -7.85 -14.66 -11.23
C GLY A 152 -9.24 -14.78 -11.86
N ARG A 153 -10.27 -14.61 -11.03
CA ARG A 153 -11.68 -14.51 -11.44
C ARG A 153 -12.25 -13.18 -10.98
N SER A 154 -13.27 -12.67 -11.66
CA SER A 154 -13.92 -11.42 -11.28
C SER A 154 -15.39 -11.38 -11.66
N ASN A 155 -16.16 -10.56 -10.92
CA ASN A 155 -17.62 -10.34 -10.91
C ASN A 155 -18.30 -10.91 -9.66
N LEU A 156 -19.59 -10.59 -9.44
CA LEU A 156 -20.35 -11.08 -8.29
C LEU A 156 -20.58 -12.60 -8.29
N GLY A 157 -20.38 -13.28 -9.42
CA GLY A 157 -20.45 -14.74 -9.53
C GLY A 157 -19.25 -15.46 -8.92
N VAL A 158 -18.33 -14.74 -8.27
CA VAL A 158 -17.28 -15.34 -7.43
C VAL A 158 -17.78 -15.72 -6.04
N LEU A 159 -18.99 -15.26 -5.65
CA LEU A 159 -19.63 -15.64 -4.39
C LEU A 159 -20.17 -17.07 -4.49
N ALA A 160 -20.04 -17.83 -3.40
CA ALA A 160 -20.45 -19.21 -3.31
C ALA A 160 -21.76 -19.34 -2.52
N GLU A 161 -22.66 -20.22 -2.94
CA GLU A 161 -23.92 -20.45 -2.23
C GLU A 161 -23.75 -21.37 -1.00
N ASP A 162 -22.65 -22.13 -0.94
CA ASP A 162 -22.40 -23.22 0.01
C ASP A 162 -21.13 -23.04 0.86
N GLU A 163 -20.52 -21.85 0.81
CA GLU A 163 -19.36 -21.45 1.62
C GLU A 163 -19.64 -20.12 2.32
N ILE A 164 -18.90 -19.85 3.39
CA ILE A 164 -18.96 -18.56 4.10
C ILE A 164 -18.25 -17.50 3.26
N ASN A 165 -18.97 -16.52 2.73
CA ASN A 165 -18.42 -15.45 1.91
C ASN A 165 -17.93 -14.27 2.76
N VAL A 166 -16.62 -14.06 2.75
CA VAL A 166 -15.97 -12.90 3.39
C VAL A 166 -15.47 -11.95 2.31
N ILE A 167 -16.02 -10.73 2.30
CA ILE A 167 -15.55 -9.65 1.45
C ILE A 167 -14.51 -8.82 2.19
N VAL A 168 -13.33 -8.70 1.59
CA VAL A 168 -12.31 -7.74 2.02
C VAL A 168 -12.41 -6.48 1.16
N HIS A 169 -12.64 -5.34 1.79
CA HIS A 169 -12.88 -4.05 1.19
C HIS A 169 -11.92 -2.98 1.74
N GLY A 170 -11.77 -1.88 1.00
CA GLY A 170 -10.84 -0.80 1.33
C GLY A 170 -9.54 -0.87 0.55
N HIS A 171 -8.44 -0.50 1.22
CA HIS A 171 -7.16 -0.17 0.57
C HIS A 171 -5.94 -0.74 1.30
N GLU A 172 -6.09 -1.23 2.53
CA GLU A 172 -4.97 -1.57 3.39
C GLU A 172 -4.60 -3.07 3.26
N PRO A 173 -3.45 -3.41 2.64
CA PRO A 173 -3.06 -4.79 2.38
C PRO A 173 -2.66 -5.54 3.66
N THR A 174 -2.21 -4.83 4.71
CA THR A 174 -1.81 -5.47 5.97
C THR A 174 -2.95 -6.26 6.59
N LEU A 175 -4.17 -5.70 6.62
CA LEU A 175 -5.37 -6.40 7.09
C LEU A 175 -5.74 -7.57 6.17
N SER A 176 -5.85 -7.30 4.86
CA SER A 176 -6.30 -8.33 3.91
C SER A 176 -5.37 -9.53 3.86
N GLU A 177 -4.06 -9.31 3.99
CA GLU A 177 -3.08 -10.40 4.03
C GLU A 177 -3.31 -11.32 5.24
N VAL A 178 -3.59 -10.74 6.42
CA VAL A 178 -3.86 -11.51 7.63
C VAL A 178 -5.15 -12.32 7.50
N VAL A 179 -6.19 -11.76 6.87
CA VAL A 179 -7.44 -12.48 6.61
C VAL A 179 -7.20 -13.69 5.70
N VAL A 180 -6.36 -13.54 4.68
CA VAL A 180 -5.99 -14.62 3.75
C VAL A 180 -5.17 -15.72 4.42
N GLU A 181 -4.27 -15.36 5.33
CA GLU A 181 -3.54 -16.37 6.12
C GLU A 181 -4.46 -17.05 7.14
N ALA A 182 -5.33 -16.30 7.82
CA ALA A 182 -6.29 -16.83 8.78
C ALA A 182 -7.29 -17.80 8.14
N SER A 183 -7.74 -17.55 6.91
CA SER A 183 -8.65 -18.47 6.22
C SER A 183 -8.03 -19.83 5.86
N ARG A 184 -6.71 -19.96 6.01
CA ARG A 184 -5.96 -21.21 5.81
C ARG A 184 -5.63 -21.91 7.14
N ASP A 185 -6.00 -21.31 8.27
CA ASP A 185 -5.74 -21.88 9.59
C ASP A 185 -6.59 -23.15 9.81
N PRO A 186 -5.97 -24.30 10.16
CA PRO A 186 -6.69 -25.55 10.40
C PRO A 186 -7.77 -25.45 11.47
N GLU A 187 -7.60 -24.63 12.51
CA GLU A 187 -8.60 -24.45 13.58
C GLU A 187 -9.83 -23.74 13.03
N ILE A 188 -9.64 -22.67 12.23
CA ILE A 188 -10.73 -21.95 11.56
C ILE A 188 -11.43 -22.88 10.57
N LEU A 189 -10.68 -23.63 9.76
CA LEU A 189 -11.26 -24.57 8.79
C LEU A 189 -12.03 -25.73 9.44
N ASN A 190 -11.64 -26.16 10.64
CA ASN A 190 -12.38 -27.18 11.39
C ASN A 190 -13.68 -26.61 11.94
N LEU A 191 -13.66 -25.38 12.49
CA LEU A 191 -14.85 -24.71 12.98
C LEU A 191 -15.92 -24.52 11.88
N ILE A 192 -15.49 -24.12 10.68
CA ILE A 192 -16.37 -23.97 9.51
C ILE A 192 -17.07 -25.29 9.16
N LYS A 193 -16.34 -26.40 9.22
CA LYS A 193 -16.90 -27.74 8.96
C LYS A 193 -17.86 -28.19 10.04
N GLU A 194 -17.59 -27.87 11.30
CA GLU A 194 -18.49 -28.17 12.43
C GLU A 194 -19.81 -27.41 12.33
N ASP A 195 -19.80 -26.19 11.78
CA ASP A 195 -21.00 -25.36 11.55
C ASP A 195 -21.76 -25.72 10.26
N GLY A 196 -21.24 -26.65 9.47
CA GLY A 196 -21.93 -27.22 8.29
C GLY A 196 -21.69 -26.49 6.97
N ALA A 197 -20.85 -25.46 6.93
CA ALA A 197 -20.42 -24.82 5.69
C ALA A 197 -19.34 -25.68 4.98
N LYS A 198 -19.27 -25.63 3.64
CA LYS A 198 -18.27 -26.40 2.89
C LYS A 198 -16.86 -25.80 2.94
N GLY A 199 -16.77 -24.51 3.24
CA GLY A 199 -15.51 -23.76 3.24
C GLY A 199 -15.72 -22.28 3.55
N ILE A 200 -14.65 -21.51 3.35
CA ILE A 200 -14.64 -20.05 3.40
C ILE A 200 -14.22 -19.53 2.02
N ASN A 201 -15.05 -18.66 1.45
CA ASN A 201 -14.77 -17.98 0.20
C ASN A 201 -14.36 -16.53 0.49
N ILE A 202 -13.08 -16.21 0.27
CA ILE A 202 -12.63 -14.82 0.30
C ILE A 202 -12.77 -14.24 -1.10
N ALA A 203 -13.40 -13.08 -1.20
CA ALA A 203 -13.33 -12.22 -2.38
C ALA A 203 -13.07 -10.77 -1.96
N GLY A 204 -12.57 -9.95 -2.88
CA GLY A 204 -12.28 -8.56 -2.58
C GLY A 204 -13.14 -7.57 -3.36
N ILE A 205 -13.27 -6.35 -2.83
CA ILE A 205 -13.80 -5.17 -3.54
C ILE A 205 -12.83 -3.98 -3.47
N CYS A 206 -12.67 -3.26 -4.59
CA CYS A 206 -11.82 -2.06 -4.75
C CYS A 206 -10.30 -2.32 -4.77
N CYS A 207 -9.53 -1.64 -3.91
CA CYS A 207 -8.08 -1.60 -4.06
C CYS A 207 -7.41 -2.77 -3.33
N THR A 208 -7.85 -3.06 -2.09
CA THR A 208 -7.39 -4.23 -1.34
C THR A 208 -7.63 -5.53 -2.12
N SER A 209 -8.71 -5.59 -2.92
CA SER A 209 -8.97 -6.73 -3.80
C SER A 209 -7.92 -6.93 -4.87
N ASN A 210 -7.39 -5.84 -5.43
CA ASN A 210 -6.32 -5.92 -6.40
C ASN A 210 -5.02 -6.39 -5.72
N GLU A 211 -4.75 -5.97 -4.49
CA GLU A 211 -3.56 -6.42 -3.75
C GLU A 211 -3.57 -7.94 -3.51
N ILE A 212 -4.69 -8.49 -3.04
CA ILE A 212 -4.82 -9.94 -2.78
C ILE A 212 -4.99 -10.75 -4.07
N LEU A 213 -5.60 -10.18 -5.12
CA LEU A 213 -5.61 -10.79 -6.45
C LEU A 213 -4.18 -10.95 -6.99
N MET A 214 -3.39 -9.88 -6.96
CA MET A 214 -2.05 -9.84 -7.55
C MET A 214 -1.08 -10.79 -6.84
N ARG A 215 -1.29 -11.11 -5.56
CA ARG A 215 -0.36 -11.94 -4.77
C ARG A 215 -0.87 -13.37 -4.49
N HIS A 216 -2.18 -13.55 -4.35
CA HIS A 216 -2.78 -14.83 -3.97
C HIS A 216 -3.75 -15.40 -5.01
N GLY A 217 -4.07 -14.65 -6.07
CA GLY A 217 -5.06 -15.06 -7.07
C GLY A 217 -6.50 -15.04 -6.53
N ILE A 218 -6.73 -14.35 -5.42
CA ILE A 218 -8.04 -14.26 -4.79
C ILE A 218 -9.01 -13.49 -5.67
N PRO A 219 -10.26 -13.97 -5.86
CA PRO A 219 -11.20 -13.35 -6.77
C PRO A 219 -11.61 -11.91 -6.40
N VAL A 220 -11.93 -11.10 -7.41
CA VAL A 220 -12.44 -9.74 -7.25
C VAL A 220 -13.95 -9.72 -7.48
N ALA A 221 -14.74 -9.57 -6.41
CA ALA A 221 -16.20 -9.54 -6.48
C ALA A 221 -16.70 -8.30 -7.24
N GLY A 222 -16.00 -7.17 -7.14
CA GLY A 222 -16.35 -6.00 -7.94
C GLY A 222 -15.54 -4.75 -7.63
N ASN A 223 -15.93 -3.67 -8.31
CA ASN A 223 -15.41 -2.33 -8.09
C ASN A 223 -16.28 -1.53 -7.10
N PHE A 224 -15.97 -0.24 -6.95
CA PHE A 224 -16.66 0.68 -6.04
C PHE A 224 -18.20 0.67 -6.19
N LEU A 225 -18.73 0.66 -7.40
CA LEU A 225 -20.19 0.70 -7.61
C LEU A 225 -20.86 -0.65 -7.33
N GLN A 226 -20.08 -1.71 -7.09
CA GLN A 226 -20.59 -3.04 -6.84
C GLN A 226 -20.57 -3.41 -5.35
N GLN A 227 -20.07 -2.54 -4.46
CA GLN A 227 -19.98 -2.83 -3.02
C GLN A 227 -21.37 -3.07 -2.39
N GLU A 228 -22.36 -2.24 -2.72
CA GLU A 228 -23.73 -2.38 -2.24
C GLU A 228 -24.43 -3.55 -2.96
N LEU A 229 -24.15 -3.73 -4.25
CA LEU A 229 -24.70 -4.83 -5.04
C LEU A 229 -24.23 -6.20 -4.53
N ALA A 230 -23.01 -6.30 -4.01
CA ALA A 230 -22.50 -7.50 -3.38
C ALA A 230 -23.33 -7.86 -2.13
N LEU A 231 -23.66 -6.90 -1.28
CA LEU A 231 -24.54 -7.14 -0.12
C LEU A 231 -25.97 -7.51 -0.55
N ILE A 232 -26.49 -6.90 -1.61
CA ILE A 232 -27.84 -7.19 -2.14
C ILE A 232 -27.98 -8.64 -2.63
N THR A 233 -26.88 -9.31 -3.00
CA THR A 233 -26.94 -10.75 -3.34
C THR A 233 -27.49 -11.62 -2.21
N GLY A 234 -27.39 -11.14 -0.96
CA GLY A 234 -27.74 -11.91 0.24
C GLY A 234 -26.76 -13.04 0.57
N ALA A 235 -25.67 -13.19 -0.20
CA ALA A 235 -24.69 -14.24 -0.01
C ALA A 235 -23.48 -13.80 0.84
N VAL A 236 -23.31 -12.50 1.11
CA VAL A 236 -22.17 -11.98 1.88
C VAL A 236 -22.42 -12.14 3.38
N ASP A 237 -21.62 -12.96 4.06
CA ASP A 237 -21.71 -13.17 5.50
C ASP A 237 -21.00 -12.07 6.29
N LEU A 238 -19.88 -11.59 5.76
CA LEU A 238 -19.06 -10.54 6.38
C LEU A 238 -18.40 -9.66 5.32
N MET A 239 -18.46 -8.34 5.52
CA MET A 239 -17.67 -7.37 4.77
C MET A 239 -16.83 -6.56 5.76
N MET A 240 -15.51 -6.50 5.52
CA MET A 240 -14.55 -5.80 6.36
C MET A 240 -13.59 -4.94 5.55
#